data_AF-A0A6A7LBC9-F1
#
_entry.id   AF-A0A6A7LBC9-F1
#
_cell.length_a   1.000
_cell.length_b   1.000
_cell.length_c   1.000
_cell.angle_alpha   90.00
_cell.angle_beta   90.00
_cell.angle_gamma   90.00
#
_symmetry.space_group_name_H-M   'P 1'
#
loop_
_entity.id
_entity.type
_entity.pdbx_description
1 polymer ?
#
loop_
_entity_poly.entity_id
_entity_poly.type
_entity_poly.pdbx_seq_one_letter_code
_entity_poly.pdbx_strand_id
1 'polypeptide(L)'
;MLEQRFIYLLNFKNILMHIAYSGKVFFAPNTSDEQIIDRSKKRLMENGIREEHIQVNYNIQELEVNDLYISYEPPHLVIRIVYEKKGSGMIKMRNTGMIEI
;
A
#
# COMPACT_ATOMS: atom_id res chain seq x y z
N MET A 1 0.09 -22.43 -1.29
CA MET A 1 0.22 -21.38 -2.34
C MET A 1 -0.21 -20.07 -1.73
N LEU A 2 0.60 -19.02 -1.80
CA LEU A 2 0.14 -17.68 -1.42
C LEU A 2 -0.88 -17.22 -2.47
N GLU A 3 -2.05 -16.78 -2.02
CA GLU A 3 -3.10 -16.23 -2.88
C GLU A 3 -2.61 -14.92 -3.50
N GLN A 4 -2.54 -14.86 -4.83
CA GLN A 4 -2.19 -13.64 -5.54
C GLN A 4 -3.43 -12.75 -5.68
N ARG A 5 -3.31 -11.50 -5.23
CA ARG A 5 -4.37 -10.50 -5.17
C ARG A 5 -4.00 -9.31 -6.05
N PHE A 6 -5.01 -8.58 -6.50
CA PHE A 6 -4.83 -7.45 -7.42
C PHE A 6 -5.52 -6.20 -6.89
N ILE A 7 -4.82 -5.08 -6.97
CA ILE A 7 -5.39 -3.74 -6.79
C ILE A 7 -5.43 -3.08 -8.16
N TYR A 8 -6.55 -2.47 -8.50
CA TYR A 8 -6.70 -1.71 -9.74
C TYR A 8 -6.62 -0.23 -9.42
N LEU A 9 -5.73 0.48 -10.10
CA LEU A 9 -5.48 1.89 -9.84
C LEU A 9 -4.92 2.60 -11.06
N LEU A 10 -4.96 3.92 -11.03
CA LEU A 10 -4.35 4.75 -12.06
C LEU A 10 -2.90 5.04 -11.70
N ASN A 11 -2.00 4.89 -12.67
CA ASN A 11 -0.62 5.35 -12.52
C ASN A 11 -0.50 6.86 -12.76
N PHE A 12 0.71 7.41 -12.62
CA PHE A 12 1.02 8.83 -12.88
C PHE A 12 0.69 9.34 -14.29
N LYS A 13 0.32 8.45 -15.22
CA LYS A 13 -0.09 8.79 -16.59
C LYS A 13 -1.58 8.54 -16.83
N ASN A 14 -2.39 8.34 -15.78
CA ASN A 14 -3.81 8.00 -15.85
C ASN A 14 -4.12 6.70 -16.61
N ILE A 15 -3.17 5.75 -16.60
CA ILE A 15 -3.39 4.43 -17.20
C ILE A 15 -3.83 3.48 -16.10
N LEU A 16 -4.95 2.78 -16.34
CA LEU A 16 -5.42 1.71 -15.47
C LEU A 16 -4.37 0.60 -15.43
N MET A 17 -3.87 0.32 -14.23
CA MET A 17 -2.91 -0.74 -13.96
C MET A 17 -3.44 -1.65 -12.86
N HIS A 18 -2.97 -2.90 -12.88
CA HIS A 18 -3.13 -3.81 -11.75
C HIS A 18 -1.80 -3.98 -11.02
N ILE A 19 -1.84 -3.97 -9.70
CA ILE A 19 -0.71 -4.34 -8.85
C ILE A 19 -1.02 -5.71 -8.26
N ALA A 20 -0.21 -6.69 -8.61
CA ALA A 20 -0.23 -7.98 -7.93
C ALA A 20 0.48 -7.87 -6.58
N TYR A 21 -0.14 -8.36 -5.52
CA TYR A 21 0.46 -8.52 -4.20
C TYR A 21 -0.02 -9.84 -3.60
N SER A 22 0.77 -10.41 -2.70
CA SER A 22 0.44 -11.69 -2.04
C SER A 22 0.59 -11.62 -0.52
N GLY A 23 0.94 -10.44 -0.03
CA GLY A 23 1.31 -10.18 1.34
C GLY A 23 0.32 -9.28 2.08
N LYS A 24 0.81 -8.67 3.16
CA LYS A 24 0.08 -7.71 4.00
C LYS A 24 0.00 -6.34 3.33
N VAL A 25 -0.91 -5.50 3.80
CA VAL A 25 -0.97 -4.08 3.45
C VAL A 25 -0.71 -3.26 4.70
N PHE A 26 0.47 -2.65 4.79
CA PHE A 26 0.77 -1.70 5.85
C PHE A 26 0.34 -0.32 5.41
N PHE A 27 -0.57 0.28 6.17
CA PHE A 27 -1.00 1.65 6.00
C PHE A 27 -0.35 2.53 7.06
N ALA A 28 0.57 3.40 6.64
CA ALA A 28 1.26 4.39 7.45
C ALA A 28 0.75 5.80 7.07
N PRO A 29 -0.38 6.26 7.62
CA PRO A 29 -1.02 7.52 7.23
C PRO A 29 -0.18 8.76 7.51
N ASN A 30 0.88 8.68 8.32
CA ASN A 30 1.74 9.84 8.65
C ASN A 30 0.97 11.09 9.10
N THR A 31 -0.23 10.90 9.65
CA THR A 31 -1.12 11.92 10.20
C THR A 31 -1.90 11.31 11.35
N SER A 32 -2.31 12.16 12.29
CA SER A 32 -3.23 11.81 13.37
C SER A 32 -4.68 12.22 13.07
N ASP A 33 -4.94 12.79 11.89
CA ASP A 33 -6.29 13.18 11.47
C ASP A 33 -7.13 11.93 11.15
N GLU A 34 -8.07 11.62 12.04
CA GLU A 34 -8.96 10.47 11.92
C GLU A 34 -9.83 10.52 10.66
N GLN A 35 -10.25 11.70 10.20
CA GLN A 35 -11.06 11.82 8.99
C GLN A 35 -10.24 11.43 7.74
N ILE A 36 -8.97 11.81 7.70
CA ILE A 36 -8.06 11.41 6.63
C ILE A 36 -7.81 9.91 6.69
N ILE A 37 -7.56 9.36 7.87
CA ILE A 37 -7.32 7.92 8.07
C ILE A 37 -8.52 7.09 7.58
N ASP A 38 -9.73 7.45 7.99
CA ASP A 38 -10.95 6.73 7.63
C ASP A 38 -11.25 6.84 6.13
N ARG A 39 -11.11 8.04 5.56
CA ARG A 39 -11.28 8.25 4.12
C ARG A 39 -10.26 7.44 3.31
N SER A 40 -9.03 7.38 3.80
CA SER A 40 -7.96 6.61 3.16
C SER A 40 -8.27 5.12 3.14
N LYS A 41 -8.65 4.53 4.27
CA LYS A 41 -9.07 3.12 4.35
C LYS A 41 -10.22 2.84 3.40
N LYS A 42 -11.23 3.71 3.36
CA LYS A 42 -12.36 3.61 2.43
C LYS A 42 -11.90 3.58 0.98
N ARG A 43 -11.01 4.49 0.57
CA ARG A 43 -10.47 4.49 -0.79
C ARG A 43 -9.66 3.24 -1.13
N LEU A 44 -8.88 2.72 -0.19
CA LEU A 44 -8.16 1.46 -0.38
C LEU A 44 -9.12 0.29 -0.66
N MET A 45 -10.23 0.22 0.09
CA MET A 45 -11.27 -0.80 -0.11
C MET A 45 -11.95 -0.69 -1.46
N GLU A 46 -12.29 0.53 -1.88
CA GLU A 46 -12.91 0.77 -3.19
C GLU A 46 -11.99 0.41 -4.38
N ASN A 47 -10.67 0.38 -4.18
CA ASN A 47 -9.69 -0.05 -5.18
C ASN A 47 -9.33 -1.54 -5.09
N GLY A 48 -10.02 -2.32 -4.24
CA GLY A 48 -9.91 -3.77 -4.17
C GLY A 48 -9.06 -4.32 -3.01
N ILE A 49 -8.61 -3.47 -2.07
CA ILE A 49 -7.95 -3.95 -0.86
C ILE A 49 -8.98 -4.35 0.19
N ARG A 50 -9.06 -5.64 0.50
CA ARG A 50 -9.89 -6.14 1.61
C ARG A 50 -9.47 -5.52 2.96
N GLU A 51 -10.44 -5.13 3.77
CA GLU A 51 -10.23 -4.41 5.04
C GLU A 51 -9.29 -5.17 5.99
N GLU A 52 -9.50 -6.48 6.12
CA GLU A 52 -8.71 -7.38 6.97
C GLU A 52 -7.23 -7.49 6.56
N HIS A 53 -6.85 -7.01 5.37
CA HIS A 53 -5.46 -6.94 4.95
C HIS A 53 -4.79 -5.61 5.31
N ILE A 54 -5.59 -4.58 5.63
CA ILE A 54 -5.11 -3.24 5.96
C ILE A 54 -4.73 -3.21 7.44
N GLN A 55 -3.43 -3.04 7.70
CA GLN A 55 -2.89 -2.92 9.04
C GLN A 55 -2.30 -1.51 9.18
N VAL A 56 -2.79 -0.73 10.15
CA VAL A 56 -2.14 0.54 10.49
C VAL A 56 -0.86 0.21 11.23
N ASN A 57 0.28 0.25 10.54
CA ASN A 57 1.57 -0.15 11.06
C ASN A 57 2.71 0.64 10.38
N TYR A 58 3.66 1.10 11.19
CA TYR A 58 4.80 1.92 10.78
C TYR A 58 6.12 1.14 10.81
N ASN A 59 6.12 -0.07 11.37
CA ASN A 59 7.32 -0.89 11.50
C ASN A 59 7.67 -1.53 10.16
N ILE A 60 8.39 -0.80 9.31
CA ILE A 60 8.78 -1.29 7.98
C ILE A 60 9.56 -2.60 8.05
N GLN A 61 10.25 -2.90 9.16
CA GLN A 61 11.05 -4.13 9.31
C GLN A 61 10.21 -5.41 9.32
N GLU A 62 8.91 -5.32 9.59
CA GLU A 62 7.96 -6.44 9.53
C GLU A 62 7.45 -6.74 8.12
N LEU A 63 7.75 -5.88 7.15
CA LEU A 63 7.36 -6.09 5.77
C LEU A 63 8.21 -7.19 5.12
N GLU A 64 7.57 -7.97 4.26
CA GLU A 64 8.16 -9.01 3.44
C GLU A 64 8.01 -8.70 1.94
N VAL A 65 8.74 -9.44 1.10
CA VAL A 65 8.61 -9.32 -0.36
C VAL A 65 7.16 -9.59 -0.78
N ASN A 66 6.63 -8.75 -1.67
CA ASN A 66 5.23 -8.69 -2.11
C ASN A 66 4.22 -8.17 -1.08
N ASP A 67 4.66 -7.64 0.06
CA ASP A 67 3.83 -6.76 0.89
C ASP A 67 3.69 -5.38 0.22
N LEU A 68 2.60 -4.70 0.58
CA LEU A 68 2.36 -3.31 0.20
C LEU A 68 2.60 -2.39 1.39
N TYR A 69 3.30 -1.29 1.13
CA TYR A 69 3.45 -0.17 2.03
C TYR A 69 2.75 1.04 1.42
N ILE A 70 1.76 1.58 2.14
CA ILE A 70 0.92 2.68 1.70
C ILE A 70 1.10 3.83 2.68
N SER A 71 1.47 4.99 2.17
CA SER A 71 1.56 6.22 2.96
C SER A 71 0.61 7.27 2.41
N TYR A 72 0.10 8.12 3.31
CA TYR A 72 -0.51 9.37 2.88
C TYR A 72 0.57 10.42 2.70
N GLU A 73 0.66 10.92 1.47
CA GLU A 73 1.52 12.01 1.03
C GLU A 73 0.59 13.02 0.36
N PRO A 74 0.10 14.03 1.11
CA PRO A 74 -0.96 14.92 0.64
C PRO A 74 -0.72 15.44 -0.79
N PRO A 75 -1.74 15.38 -1.68
CA PRO A 75 -3.12 14.93 -1.44
C PRO A 75 -3.37 13.44 -1.75
N HIS A 76 -2.35 12.60 -1.87
CA HIS A 76 -2.48 11.24 -2.41
C HIS A 76 -2.12 10.16 -1.39
N LEU A 77 -2.68 8.96 -1.59
CA LEU A 77 -2.14 7.72 -1.05
C LEU A 77 -1.11 7.17 -2.03
N VAL A 78 0.14 7.04 -1.60
CA VAL A 78 1.22 6.46 -2.42
C VAL A 78 1.35 4.99 -2.10
N ILE A 79 1.21 4.15 -3.11
CA ILE A 79 1.31 2.69 -2.99
C ILE A 79 2.72 2.27 -3.41
N ARG A 80 3.35 1.47 -2.56
CA ARG A 80 4.66 0.88 -2.81
C ARG A 80 4.62 -0.63 -2.61
N ILE A 81 5.28 -1.37 -3.50
CA ILE A 81 5.49 -2.80 -3.32
C ILE A 81 6.92 -3.07 -2.88
N VAL A 82 7.07 -3.95 -1.88
CA VAL A 82 8.37 -4.47 -1.46
C VAL A 82 8.86 -5.48 -2.48
N TYR A 83 10.00 -5.22 -3.09
CA TYR A 83 10.58 -6.12 -4.10
C TYR A 83 11.87 -6.80 -3.64
N GLU A 84 12.47 -6.33 -2.54
CA GLU A 84 13.67 -6.94 -1.97
C GLU A 84 13.73 -6.68 -0.46
N LYS A 85 14.04 -7.72 0.32
CA LYS A 85 14.45 -7.62 1.72
C LYS A 85 15.78 -8.34 1.86
N LYS A 86 16.82 -7.60 2.22
CA LYS A 86 18.16 -8.17 2.42
C LYS A 86 18.29 -8.74 3.82
N GLY A 87 19.17 -9.73 3.99
CA GLY A 87 19.51 -10.28 5.32
C GLY A 87 20.06 -9.26 6.31
N SER A 88 20.50 -8.08 5.84
CA SER A 88 20.89 -6.94 6.68
C SER A 88 19.72 -6.14 7.26
N GLY A 89 18.47 -6.49 6.95
CA GLY A 89 17.27 -5.70 7.30
C GLY A 89 16.99 -4.52 6.36
N MET A 90 17.78 -4.34 5.29
CA MET A 90 17.48 -3.32 4.28
C MET A 90 16.29 -3.76 3.42
N ILE A 91 15.28 -2.91 3.34
CA ILE A 91 14.07 -3.14 2.53
C ILE A 91 14.08 -2.18 1.35
N LYS A 92 13.83 -2.71 0.15
CA LYS A 92 13.63 -1.90 -1.04
C LYS A 92 12.19 -1.97 -1.51
N MET A 93 11.64 -0.79 -1.77
CA MET A 93 10.28 -0.60 -2.24
C MET A 93 10.31 0.20 -3.54
N ARG A 94 9.32 -0.02 -4.40
CA ARG A 94 9.12 0.80 -5.60
C ARG A 94 7.73 1.41 -5.57
N ASN A 95 7.61 2.67 -5.98
CA ASN A 95 6.31 3.31 -6.19
C ASN A 95 5.60 2.60 -7.34
N THR A 96 4.39 2.14 -7.09
CA THR A 96 3.58 1.41 -8.06
C THR A 96 2.38 2.21 -8.53
N GLY A 97 1.87 3.13 -7.71
CA GLY A 97 0.86 4.09 -8.14
C GLY A 97 0.34 4.93 -6.99
N MET A 98 -0.73 5.67 -7.24
CA MET A 98 -1.34 6.55 -6.25
C MET A 98 -2.86 6.54 -6.34
N ILE A 99 -3.51 6.86 -5.22
CA ILE A 99 -4.96 7.03 -5.12
C ILE A 99 -5.24 8.42 -4.58
N GLU A 100 -6.14 9.16 -5.21
CA GLU A 100 -6.64 10.45 -4.70
C GLU A 100 -7.69 10.23 -3.59
N ILE A 101 -7.65 11.07 -2.56
CA ILE A 101 -8.52 11.04 -1.37
C ILE A 101 -9.17 12.40 -1.11
#